data_AF-A0A372FWB1-F1
#
_entry.id   AF-A0A372FWB1-F1
#
_cell.length_a   1.000
_cell.length_b   1.000
_cell.length_c   1.000
_cell.angle_alpha   90.00
_cell.angle_beta   90.00
_cell.angle_gamma   90.00
#
_symmetry.space_group_name_H-M   'P 1'
#
loop_
_entity.id
_entity.type
_entity.pdbx_description
1 polymer ?
#
loop_
_entity_poly.entity_id
_entity_poly.type
_entity_poly.pdbx_seq_one_letter_code
_entity_poly.pdbx_strand_id
1 'polypeptide(L)' 'MTQRHAPVKPLWFCAACAHGWPCTQARVELAADYGPGRLLALDMADLLREATADLTRLGAPPEPMYFHVRFLGWIRNPAR' A
#
# COMPACT_ATOMS: atom_id res chain seq x y z
N MET A 1 -10.92 7.44 19.39
CA MET A 1 -9.91 6.47 18.91
C MET A 1 -9.66 6.75 17.45
N THR A 2 -8.50 7.31 17.09
CA THR A 2 -8.14 7.48 15.68
C THR A 2 -7.73 6.10 15.15
N GLN A 3 -8.45 5.57 14.18
CA GLN A 3 -8.07 4.29 13.55
C GLN A 3 -6.73 4.46 12.82
N ARG A 4 -5.86 3.45 12.89
CA ARG A 4 -4.60 3.44 12.13
C ARG A 4 -4.89 3.31 10.63
N HIS A 5 -4.06 3.91 9.79
CA HIS A 5 -4.17 3.75 8.33
C HIS A 5 -3.59 2.39 7.88
N ALA A 6 -4.20 1.31 8.37
CA ALA A 6 -3.82 -0.08 8.12
C ALA A 6 -4.60 -0.70 6.94
N PRO A 7 -4.05 -1.73 6.27
CA PRO A 7 -4.75 -2.44 5.19
C PRO A 7 -5.86 -3.33 5.73
N VAL A 8 -7.01 -3.31 5.07
CA VAL A 8 -8.10 -4.26 5.23
C VAL A 8 -8.04 -5.26 4.08
N LYS A 9 -7.60 -6.48 4.37
CA LYS A 9 -7.56 -7.60 3.40
C LYS A 9 -8.91 -8.32 3.37
N PRO A 10 -9.30 -8.97 2.25
CA PRO A 10 -8.59 -9.07 0.97
C PRO A 10 -8.90 -7.92 -0.01
N LEU A 11 -9.62 -6.87 0.42
CA LEU A 11 -10.04 -5.78 -0.47
C LEU A 11 -8.98 -4.67 -0.63
N TRP A 12 -7.98 -4.66 0.24
CA TRP A 12 -6.86 -3.70 0.25
C TRP A 12 -7.32 -2.23 0.32
N PHE A 13 -8.35 -1.96 1.12
CA PHE A 13 -8.74 -0.59 1.50
C PHE A 13 -8.13 -0.20 2.85
N CYS A 14 -8.12 1.09 3.14
CA CYS A 14 -7.62 1.63 4.39
C CYS A 14 -8.71 1.60 5.46
N ALA A 15 -8.40 1.03 6.62
CA ALA A 15 -9.34 0.95 7.75
C ALA A 15 -9.80 2.34 8.26
N ALA A 16 -8.92 3.34 8.19
CA ALA A 16 -9.19 4.67 8.71
C ALA A 16 -9.97 5.58 7.74
N CYS A 17 -9.74 5.45 6.43
CA CYS A 17 -10.28 6.41 5.46
C CYS A 17 -10.98 5.78 4.24
N ALA A 18 -11.14 4.45 4.20
CA ALA A 18 -11.78 3.68 3.13
C ALA A 18 -11.19 3.82 1.70
N HIS A 19 -10.17 4.67 1.51
CA HIS A 19 -9.43 4.75 0.26
C HIS A 19 -8.59 3.50 0.03
N GLY A 20 -8.12 3.31 -1.19
CA GLY A 20 -7.15 2.26 -1.48
C GLY A 20 -5.91 2.35 -0.59
N TRP A 21 -5.58 1.27 0.12
CA TRP A 21 -4.34 1.14 0.89
C TRP A 21 -3.14 0.72 -0.01
N PRO A 22 -1.95 1.33 0.05
CA PRO A 22 -1.59 2.42 0.95
C PRO A 22 -2.15 3.77 0.47
N CYS A 23 -2.97 4.37 1.34
CA CYS A 23 -3.47 5.72 1.18
C CYS A 23 -2.39 6.75 1.56
N THR A 24 -2.57 8.03 1.23
CA THR A 24 -1.55 9.08 1.47
C THR A 24 -1.02 9.07 2.90
N GLN A 25 -1.90 8.99 3.90
CA GLN A 25 -1.47 8.98 5.30
C GLN A 25 -0.73 7.70 5.70
N ALA A 26 -1.17 6.53 5.20
CA ALA A 26 -0.44 5.28 5.40
C ALA A 26 0.99 5.36 4.86
N ARG A 27 1.20 6.04 3.73
CA ARG A 27 2.55 6.22 3.16
C ARG A 27 3.44 7.06 4.05
N VAL A 28 2.90 8.12 4.66
CA VAL A 28 3.62 8.96 5.63
C VAL A 28 3.96 8.16 6.88
N GLU A 29 2.99 7.44 7.44
CA GLU A 29 3.18 6.56 8.62
C GLU A 29 4.26 5.50 8.34
N LEU A 30 4.17 4.79 7.23
CA LEU A 30 5.15 3.77 6.82
C LEU A 30 6.55 4.36 6.60
N ALA A 31 6.65 5.53 5.98
CA ALA A 31 7.93 6.20 5.79
C ALA A 31 8.55 6.65 7.12
N ALA A 32 7.74 7.06 8.08
CA ALA A 32 8.20 7.44 9.42
C ALA A 32 8.65 6.20 10.23
N ASP A 33 7.92 5.10 10.14
CA ASP A 33 8.19 3.87 10.90
C ASP A 33 9.42 3.11 10.38
N TYR A 34 9.58 2.99 9.06
CA TYR A 34 10.70 2.26 8.44
C TYR A 34 11.91 3.14 8.14
N GLY A 35 11.70 4.45 7.99
CA GLY A 35 12.60 5.32 7.25
C GLY A 35 12.50 5.10 5.73
N PRO A 36 12.91 6.09 4.91
CA PRO A 36 12.99 5.90 3.46
C PRO A 36 14.09 4.88 3.12
N GLY A 37 13.83 3.97 2.18
CA GLY A 37 14.88 3.09 1.67
C GLY A 37 14.46 1.69 1.23
N ARG A 38 15.44 0.77 1.24
CA ARG A 38 15.33 -0.58 0.67
C ARG A 38 14.35 -1.49 1.45
N LEU A 39 14.30 -1.39 2.77
CA LEU A 39 13.43 -2.24 3.59
C LEU A 39 11.94 -1.95 3.31
N LEU A 40 11.56 -0.68 3.32
CA LEU A 40 10.21 -0.25 2.94
C LEU A 40 9.84 -0.70 1.52
N ALA A 41 10.78 -0.63 0.57
CA ALA A 41 10.55 -1.10 -0.80
C ALA A 41 10.30 -2.61 -0.89
N LEU A 42 11.03 -3.41 -0.12
CA LEU A 42 10.86 -4.87 -0.07
C LEU A 42 9.50 -5.23 0.52
N ASP A 43 9.16 -4.66 1.68
CA ASP A 43 7.89 -4.93 2.35
C ASP A 43 6.70 -4.51 1.47
N MET A 44 6.78 -3.36 0.80
CA MET A 44 5.72 -2.93 -0.12
C MET A 44 5.63 -3.79 -1.39
N ALA A 45 6.74 -4.37 -1.86
CA ALA A 45 6.71 -5.31 -2.98
C ALA A 45 6.04 -6.64 -2.60
N ASP A 46 6.30 -7.14 -1.39
CA ASP A 46 5.63 -8.33 -0.87
C ASP A 46 4.12 -8.11 -0.70
N LEU A 47 3.72 -6.95 -0.16
CA LEU A 47 2.31 -6.59 -0.05
C LEU A 47 1.65 -6.36 -1.41
N LEU A 48 2.35 -5.81 -2.40
CA LEU A 48 1.85 -5.70 -3.77
C LEU A 48 1.52 -7.07 -4.37
N ARG A 49 2.43 -8.05 -4.20
CA ARG A 49 2.22 -9.43 -4.65
C ARG A 49 1.01 -10.06 -3.96
N GLU A 50 0.88 -9.86 -2.65
CA GLU A 50 -0.24 -10.36 -1.87
C GLU A 50 -1.56 -9.73 -2.32
N ALA A 51 -1.58 -8.41 -2.52
CA ALA A 51 -2.76 -7.67 -3.00
C ALA A 51 -3.21 -8.13 -4.38
N THR A 52 -2.25 -8.36 -5.27
CA THR A 52 -2.52 -8.89 -6.60
C THR A 52 -3.16 -10.27 -6.53
N ALA A 53 -2.63 -11.16 -5.68
CA ALA A 53 -3.16 -12.50 -5.50
C ALA A 53 -4.58 -12.48 -4.90
N ASP A 54 -4.82 -11.67 -3.87
CA ASP A 54 -6.13 -11.55 -3.23
C ASP A 54 -7.19 -11.03 -4.19
N LEU A 55 -6.92 -9.92 -4.88
CA LEU A 55 -7.87 -9.31 -5.80
C LEU A 55 -8.13 -10.19 -7.03
N THR A 56 -7.12 -10.93 -7.49
CA THR A 56 -7.30 -11.95 -8.55
C THR A 56 -8.22 -13.07 -8.08
N ARG A 57 -8.08 -13.56 -6.83
CA ARG A 57 -8.99 -14.57 -6.27
C ARG A 57 -10.43 -14.08 -6.13
N LEU A 58 -10.62 -12.78 -5.92
CA LEU A 58 -11.95 -12.15 -5.87
C LEU A 58 -12.55 -11.89 -7.26
N GLY A 59 -11.87 -12.28 -8.36
CA GLY A 59 -12.34 -12.04 -9.73
C GLY A 59 -12.19 -10.59 -10.19
N ALA A 60 -11.42 -9.77 -9.47
CA ALA A 60 -11.16 -8.36 -9.77
C ALA A 60 -9.65 -8.10 -9.90
N PRO A 61 -8.95 -8.74 -10.86
CA PRO A 61 -7.51 -8.60 -11.00
C PRO A 61 -7.14 -7.12 -11.17
N PRO A 62 -6.16 -6.62 -10.39
CA PRO A 62 -5.82 -5.20 -10.43
C PRO A 62 -5.12 -4.84 -11.74
N GLU A 63 -5.28 -3.60 -12.18
CA GLU A 63 -4.46 -3.07 -13.27
C GLU A 63 -3.00 -2.98 -12.78
N PRO A 64 -2.04 -3.66 -13.45
CA PRO A 64 -0.68 -3.82 -12.95
C PRO A 64 0.05 -2.50 -12.68
N MET A 65 -0.05 -1.53 -13.59
CA MET A 65 0.69 -0.26 -13.46
C MET A 65 0.13 0.60 -12.32
N TYR A 66 -1.18 0.67 -12.17
CA TYR A 66 -1.87 1.39 -11.11
C TYR A 66 -1.46 0.86 -9.74
N PHE A 67 -1.43 -0.46 -9.56
CA PHE A 67 -1.00 -1.06 -8.30
C PHE A 67 0.50 -0.91 -8.05
N HIS A 68 1.33 -1.05 -9.08
CA HIS A 68 2.76 -0.79 -8.96
C HIS A 68 3.04 0.66 -8.49
N VAL A 69 2.42 1.65 -9.13
CA VAL A 69 2.56 3.07 -8.73
C VAL A 69 2.02 3.31 -7.32
N ARG A 70 0.89 2.70 -6.97
CA ARG A 70 0.27 2.86 -5.64
C ARG A 70 1.13 2.29 -4.51
N PHE A 71 1.74 1.11 -4.69
CA PHE A 71 2.55 0.46 -3.66
C PHE A 71 4.00 0.96 -3.64
N LEU A 72 4.63 1.13 -4.81
CA LEU A 72 6.07 1.38 -4.92
C LEU A 72 6.43 2.78 -5.45
N GLY A 73 5.52 3.44 -6.18
CA GLY A 73 5.80 4.69 -6.91
C GLY A 73 6.19 5.88 -6.03
N TRP A 74 5.90 5.84 -4.73
CA TRP A 74 6.20 6.91 -3.78
C TRP A 74 7.47 6.67 -2.96
N ILE A 75 8.05 5.46 -2.97
CA ILE A 75 9.17 5.08 -2.08
C ILE A 75 10.49 5.73 -2.49
N ARG A 76 10.65 6.08 -3.78
CA ARG A 76 11.84 6.78 -4.30
C ARG A 76 11.68 8.31 -4.34
N ASN A 77 10.49 8.81 -4.00
CA ASN A 77 10.16 10.22 -4.04
C ASN A 77 9.16 10.52 -2.92
N PRO A 78 9.58 10.53 -1.64
CA PRO A 78 8.79 11.24 -0.64
C PRO A 78 8.73 12.68 -1.13
N ALA A 79 7.51 13.18 -1.39
CA ALA A 79 7.31 14.54 -1.88
C ALA A 79 8.23 15.49 -1.13
N ARG A 80 9.09 16.19 -1.88
CA ARG A 80 9.90 17.29 -1.37
C ARG A 80 8.99 18.40 -0.87
#